data_AF-A0A529A572-F1
#
_entry.id   AF-A0A529A572-F1
#
_cell.length_a   1.000
_cell.length_b   1.000
_cell.length_c   1.000
_cell.angle_alpha   90.00
_cell.angle_beta   90.00
_cell.angle_gamma   90.00
#
_symmetry.space_group_name_H-M   'P 1'
#
loop_
_entity.id
_entity.type
_entity.pdbx_description
1 polymer ?
#
loop_
_entity_poly.entity_id
_entity_poly.type
_entity_poly.pdbx_seq_one_letter_code
_entity_poly.pdbx_strand_id
1 'polypeptide(L)' 'MIPRPWISAAPPPFRRLCEAWGGKPAIIAHRYALTMPGVDTLVLGVKNREELRQCLDAEAAGPLSPEEIGAIDALRLR' A
#
# COMPACT_ATOMS: atom_id res chain seq x y z
N MET A 1 -2.02 25.18 -24.13
CA MET A 1 -2.00 24.05 -23.17
C MET A 1 -1.18 24.52 -21.97
N ILE A 2 -1.82 24.85 -20.85
CA ILE A 2 -1.12 25.40 -19.67
C ILE A 2 -0.61 24.20 -18.84
N PRO A 3 0.71 24.09 -18.55
CA PRO A 3 1.22 23.02 -17.70
C PRO A 3 0.63 23.18 -16.30
N ARG A 4 0.04 22.11 -15.76
CA ARG A 4 -0.57 22.09 -14.42
C ARG A 4 0.54 21.89 -13.38
N PRO A 5 0.97 22.92 -12.65
CA PRO A 5 2.15 22.85 -11.78
C PRO A 5 1.98 21.93 -10.55
N TRP A 6 0.77 21.43 -10.31
CA TRP A 6 0.45 20.51 -9.22
C TRP A 6 0.47 19.02 -9.62
N ILE A 7 0.73 18.70 -10.90
CA ILE A 7 0.96 17.32 -11.33
C ILE A 7 2.47 17.11 -11.39
N SER A 8 3.04 16.55 -10.32
CA SER A 8 4.37 15.95 -10.41
C SER A 8 4.33 14.83 -11.43
N ALA A 9 5.27 14.82 -12.37
CA ALA A 9 5.40 13.75 -13.37
C ALA A 9 5.86 12.41 -12.75
N ALA A 10 6.46 12.45 -11.56
CA ALA A 10 6.94 11.26 -10.86
C ALA A 10 5.85 10.69 -9.92
N PRO A 11 5.62 9.36 -9.93
CA PRO A 11 4.71 8.73 -8.99
C PRO A 11 5.17 8.99 -7.54
N PRO A 12 4.24 9.13 -6.59
CA PRO A 12 4.57 9.31 -5.18
C PRO A 12 5.53 8.22 -4.67
N PRO A 13 6.39 8.51 -3.68
CA PRO A 13 7.44 7.59 -3.21
C PRO A 13 6.93 6.18 -2.89
N PHE A 14 5.77 6.07 -2.24
CA PHE A 14 5.15 4.77 -1.94
C PHE A 14 4.81 3.95 -3.18
N ARG A 15 4.31 4.58 -4.25
CA ARG A 15 3.99 3.88 -5.50
C ARG A 15 5.24 3.36 -6.19
N ARG A 16 6.33 4.14 -6.19
CA ARG A 16 7.63 3.69 -6.70
C ARG A 16 8.16 2.49 -5.94
N LEU A 17 8.03 2.49 -4.61
CA LEU A 17 8.42 1.36 -3.77
C LEU A 17 7.62 0.10 -4.13
N CYS A 18 6.30 0.23 -4.28
CA CYS A 18 5.43 -0.87 -4.68
C CYS A 18 5.77 -1.42 -6.07
N GLU A 19 6.04 -0.54 -7.04
CA GLU A 19 6.48 -0.92 -8.39
C GLU A 19 7.80 -1.71 -8.36
N ALA A 20 8.76 -1.27 -7.53
CA ALA A 20 10.04 -1.98 -7.37
C ALA A 20 9.87 -3.39 -6.78
N TRP A 21 8.83 -3.61 -5.96
CA TRP A 21 8.48 -4.91 -5.40
C TRP A 21 7.56 -5.74 -6.29
N GLY A 22 7.14 -5.22 -7.45
CA GLY A 22 6.16 -5.86 -8.32
C GLY A 22 4.76 -5.99 -7.70
N GLY A 23 4.50 -5.26 -6.61
CA GLY A 23 3.26 -5.37 -5.84
C GLY A 23 2.27 -4.25 -6.15
N LYS A 24 0.98 -4.55 -6.02
CA LYS A 24 -0.07 -3.53 -6.12
C LYS A 24 -0.06 -2.65 -4.85
N PRO A 25 -0.07 -1.30 -4.97
CA PRO A 25 -0.04 -0.42 -3.81
C PRO A 25 -1.15 -0.68 -2.78
N ALA A 26 -2.36 -1.01 -3.23
CA ALA A 26 -3.47 -1.32 -2.34
C ALA A 26 -3.22 -2.59 -1.49
N ILE A 27 -2.56 -3.59 -2.08
CA ILE A 27 -2.26 -4.85 -1.41
C ILE A 27 -1.12 -4.67 -0.40
N ILE A 28 -0.06 -3.95 -0.79
CA ILE A 28 1.05 -3.65 0.12
C ILE A 28 0.56 -2.78 1.28
N ALA A 29 -0.26 -1.75 1.01
CA ALA A 29 -0.85 -0.91 2.06
C ALA A 29 -1.76 -1.72 2.99
N HIS A 30 -2.56 -2.64 2.45
CA HIS A 30 -3.39 -3.52 3.25
C HIS A 30 -2.56 -4.40 4.19
N ARG A 31 -1.51 -5.07 3.67
CA ARG A 31 -0.62 -5.92 4.48
C ARG A 31 0.16 -5.13 5.52
N TYR A 32 0.59 -3.91 5.19
CA TYR A 32 1.23 -3.00 6.15
C TYR A 32 0.26 -2.57 7.27
N ALA A 33 -1.00 -2.25 6.94
CA ALA A 33 -1.99 -1.89 7.95
C ALA A 33 -2.29 -3.04 8.93
N LEU A 34 -2.25 -4.29 8.46
CA LEU A 34 -2.42 -5.47 9.31
C LEU A 34 -1.28 -5.66 10.34
N THR A 35 -0.11 -5.03 10.13
CA THR A 35 1.02 -5.12 11.06
C THR A 35 1.03 -3.99 12.09
N MET A 36 0.14 -3.00 11.97
CA MET A 36 0.13 -1.83 12.84
C MET A 36 -0.32 -2.20 14.27
N PRO A 37 0.47 -1.86 15.30
CA PRO A 37 0.10 -2.13 16.68
C PRO A 37 -1.13 -1.31 17.08
N GLY A 38 -2.08 -1.96 17.76
CA GLY A 38 -3.30 -1.31 18.25
C GLY A 38 -4.41 -1.11 17.21
N VAL A 39 -4.29 -1.73 16.03
CA VAL A 39 -5.36 -1.75 15.03
C VAL A 39 -6.17 -3.03 15.19
N ASP A 40 -7.35 -2.93 15.79
CA ASP A 40 -8.28 -4.08 15.95
C ASP A 40 -9.19 -4.28 14.73
N THR A 41 -9.36 -3.27 13.90
CA THR A 41 -10.28 -3.32 12.75
C THR A 41 -9.74 -2.48 11.60
N LEU A 42 -9.74 -3.08 10.41
CA LEU A 42 -9.37 -2.42 9.16
C LEU A 42 -10.59 -2.39 8.23
N VAL A 43 -11.04 -1.19 7.86
CA VAL A 43 -12.15 -1.00 6.93
C VAL A 43 -11.61 -0.89 5.50
N LEU A 44 -12.04 -1.80 4.62
CA LEU A 44 -11.58 -1.86 3.24
C LEU A 44 -12.59 -1.25 2.27
N GLY A 45 -12.12 -0.39 1.37
CA GLY A 45 -12.89 0.12 0.25
C GLY A 45 -12.56 -0.64 -1.03
N VAL A 46 -13.42 -1.58 -1.43
CA VAL A 46 -13.26 -2.38 -2.66
C VAL A 46 -14.41 -2.10 -3.63
N LYS A 47 -14.11 -2.12 -4.92
CA LYS A 47 -15.06 -1.78 -5.98
C LYS A 47 -15.81 -2.99 -6.53
N ASN A 48 -15.30 -4.19 -6.27
CA ASN A 48 -15.83 -5.44 -6.79
C ASN A 48 -15.35 -6.63 -5.94
N ARG A 49 -15.92 -7.81 -6.22
CA ARG A 49 -15.63 -9.04 -5.47
C ARG A 49 -14.21 -9.56 -5.68
N GLU A 50 -13.60 -9.27 -6.83
CA GLU A 50 -12.23 -9.71 -7.10
C GLU A 50 -11.21 -8.92 -6.27
N GLU A 51 -11.42 -7.61 -6.11
CA GLU A 51 -10.62 -6.81 -5.17
C GLU A 51 -10.78 -7.30 -3.72
N LEU A 52 -11.99 -7.67 -3.31
CA LEU A 52 -12.22 -8.27 -1.98
C LEU A 52 -11.41 -9.56 -1.81
N ARG A 53 -11.45 -10.45 -2.81
CA ARG A 53 -10.70 -11.71 -2.79
C ARG A 53 -9.19 -11.46 -2.68
N GLN A 54 -8.67 -10.48 -3.41
CA GLN A 54 -7.24 -10.10 -3.33
C GLN A 54 -6.85 -9.58 -1.94
N CYS A 55 -7.75 -8.87 -1.24
CA CYS A 55 -7.50 -8.47 0.15
C CYS A 55 -7.43 -9.69 1.09
N LEU A 56 -8.34 -10.66 0.93
CA LEU A 56 -8.31 -11.89 1.74
C LEU A 56 -7.05 -12.71 1.46
N ASP A 57 -6.66 -12.86 0.19
CA ASP A 57 -5.41 -13.56 -0.19
C ASP A 57 -4.19 -12.86 0.43
N ALA A 58 -4.21 -11.53 0.49
CA ALA A 58 -3.12 -10.73 1.06
C ALA A 58 -3.05 -10.82 2.59
N GLU A 59 -4.18 -10.90 3.28
CA GLU A 59 -4.26 -11.17 4.71
C GLU A 59 -3.72 -12.57 5.02
N ALA A 60 -4.13 -13.58 4.26
CA ALA A 60 -3.65 -14.96 4.40
C ALA A 60 -2.14 -15.11 4.11
N ALA A 61 -1.56 -14.27 3.23
CA ALA A 61 -0.13 -14.21 2.98
C ALA A 61 0.67 -13.65 4.18
N GLY A 62 -0.02 -13.12 5.19
CA GLY A 62 0.58 -12.64 6.42
C GLY A 62 1.25 -11.27 6.29
N PRO A 63 1.85 -10.79 7.40
CA PRO A 63 2.47 -9.48 7.48
C PRO A 63 3.61 -9.31 6.47
N LEU A 64 3.93 -8.06 6.15
CA LEU A 64 5.17 -7.73 5.44
C LEU A 64 6.39 -8.08 6.29
N SER A 65 7.54 -8.30 5.65
CA SER A 65 8.79 -8.53 6.37
C SER A 65 9.21 -7.27 7.14
N PRO A 66 10.05 -7.39 8.20
CA PRO A 66 10.58 -6.24 8.91
C PRO A 66 11.33 -5.26 8.00
N GLU A 67 12.03 -5.75 6.97
CA GLU A 67 12.70 -4.88 6.00
C GLU A 67 11.70 -4.08 5.14
N GLU A 68 10.63 -4.74 4.69
CA GLU A 68 9.56 -4.09 3.92
C GLU A 68 8.84 -3.02 4.75
N ILE A 69 8.51 -3.32 6.01
CA ILE A 69 7.90 -2.37 6.95
C ILE A 69 8.84 -1.17 7.15
N GLY A 70 10.12 -1.41 7.44
CA GLY A 70 11.11 -0.35 7.63
C GLY A 70 11.30 0.53 6.39
N ALA A 71 11.21 -0.05 5.19
CA ALA A 71 11.26 0.69 3.94
C ALA A 71 10.05 1.62 3.76
N ILE A 72 8.84 1.19 4.15
CA ILE A 72 7.63 2.02 4.13
C ILE A 72 7.74 3.14 5.18
N ASP A 73 8.15 2.82 6.41
CA ASP A 73 8.30 3.79 7.51
C ASP A 73 9.30 4.91 7.16
N ALA A 74 10.40 4.56 6.48
CA ALA A 74 11.42 5.50 6.02
C ALA A 74 10.89 6.55 5.04
N LEU A 75 9.76 6.28 4.35
CA LEU A 75 9.12 7.25 3.47
C LEU A 75 8.46 8.41 4.25
N ARG A 76 8.24 8.26 5.57
CA ARG A 76 7.63 9.27 6.46
C ARG A 76 6.38 9.91 5.88
N LEU A 77 5.51 9.08 5.30
CA LEU A 77 4.25 9.50 4.71
C LEU A 77 3.38 10.12 5.83
N ARG A 78 2.83 11.32 5.58
CA ARG A 78 1.94 12.06 6.48
C ARG A 78 0.67 12.42 5.74
#